data_AF-A0A818NUZ0-F1
#
_entry.id   AF-A0A818NUZ0-F1
#
_cell.length_a   1.000
_cell.length_b   1.000
_cell.length_c   1.000
_cell.angle_alpha   90.00
_cell.angle_beta   90.00
_cell.angle_gamma   90.00
#
_symmetry.space_group_name_H-M   'P 1'
#
loop_
_entity.id
_entity.type
_entity.pdbx_description
1 polymer ?
#
loop_
_entity_poly.entity_id
_entity_poly.type
_entity_poly.pdbx_seq_one_letter_code
_entity_poly.pdbx_strand_id
1 'polypeptide(L)'
;MLFIFTCLLVVGSVAVSAQTACTVNHVKGTCKVTTSCTGKSVAGHCPGAANNQCCIPTGSSCTASGKSGSCVATSACAGTSVAGQCPGAANIQCCVASGGASGSANGLCGSYAGAAVSSIKGNGNVAYSVVKIRTEHLTNPAIHTAAPTAADNTMTTTTACAFDKMAAAAKQAGVAIKIASGFRTVARQEYFWNCYQTKSCNNGNLAARPGTSNH
;
A
#
# COMPACT_ATOMS: atom_id res chain seq x y z
N MET A 1 -23.34 -58.11 40.77
CA MET A 1 -22.25 -57.58 39.94
C MET A 1 -22.27 -56.07 40.06
N LEU A 2 -21.35 -55.52 40.86
CA LEU A 2 -21.26 -54.11 41.22
C LEU A 2 -20.09 -53.51 40.41
N PHE A 3 -20.39 -52.69 39.40
CA PHE A 3 -19.37 -52.00 38.61
C PHE A 3 -19.12 -50.61 39.21
N ILE A 4 -17.99 -50.47 39.91
CA ILE A 4 -17.48 -49.20 40.41
C ILE A 4 -16.77 -48.50 39.24
N PHE A 5 -17.37 -47.44 38.71
CA PHE A 5 -16.75 -46.56 37.73
C PHE A 5 -15.89 -45.53 38.46
N THR A 6 -14.59 -45.79 38.58
CA THR A 6 -13.62 -44.86 39.13
C THR A 6 -13.41 -43.72 38.14
N CYS A 7 -13.95 -42.53 38.46
CA CYS A 7 -13.76 -41.32 37.69
C CYS A 7 -12.34 -40.78 37.95
N LEU A 8 -11.44 -41.00 37.00
CA LEU A 8 -10.07 -40.52 37.04
C LEU A 8 -10.05 -39.02 36.64
N LEU A 9 -9.96 -38.13 37.63
CA LEU A 9 -9.77 -36.70 37.44
C LEU A 9 -8.35 -36.43 36.94
N VAL A 10 -8.21 -36.24 35.62
CA VAL A 10 -6.97 -35.74 35.02
C VAL A 10 -6.88 -34.24 35.27
N VAL A 11 -6.06 -33.83 36.23
CA VAL A 11 -5.71 -32.42 36.46
C VAL A 11 -4.71 -32.00 35.38
N GLY A 12 -5.22 -31.51 34.25
CA GLY A 12 -4.40 -30.94 33.20
C GLY A 12 -3.84 -29.59 33.64
N SER A 13 -2.55 -29.52 33.95
CA SER A 13 -1.84 -28.26 34.19
C SER A 13 -1.85 -27.41 32.91
N VAL A 14 -2.70 -26.38 32.87
CA VAL A 14 -2.65 -25.35 31.84
C VAL A 14 -1.37 -24.54 32.04
N ALA A 15 -0.35 -24.81 31.23
CA ALA A 15 0.81 -23.94 31.13
C ALA A 15 0.35 -22.60 30.54
N VAL A 16 0.17 -21.59 31.41
CA VAL A 16 -0.05 -20.21 30.99
C VAL A 16 1.20 -19.79 30.22
N SER A 17 1.10 -19.77 28.89
CA SER A 17 2.12 -19.19 28.03
C SER A 17 2.28 -17.74 28.45
N ALA A 18 3.44 -17.37 28.99
CA ALA A 18 3.73 -15.99 29.36
C ALA A 18 3.57 -15.15 28.09
N GLN A 19 2.53 -14.32 28.05
CA GLN A 19 2.26 -13.46 26.92
C GLN A 19 3.39 -12.44 26.82
N THR A 20 4.35 -12.71 25.93
CA THR A 20 5.52 -11.84 25.70
C THR A 20 5.16 -10.65 24.82
N ALA A 21 4.08 -10.74 24.04
CA ALA A 21 3.64 -9.69 23.11
C ALA A 21 2.28 -9.11 23.51
N CYS A 22 2.14 -7.79 23.37
CA CYS A 22 0.92 -7.06 23.69
C CYS A 22 0.54 -6.15 22.51
N THR A 23 -0.71 -5.69 22.45
CA THR A 23 -1.16 -4.71 21.46
C THR A 23 -2.01 -3.65 22.13
N VAL A 24 -1.69 -2.39 21.88
CA VAL A 24 -2.44 -1.21 22.38
C VAL A 24 -2.79 -0.37 21.17
N ASN A 25 -4.08 -0.14 20.91
CA ASN A 25 -4.55 0.64 19.75
C ASN A 25 -3.90 0.22 18.42
N HIS A 26 -3.84 -1.10 18.16
CA HIS A 26 -3.20 -1.71 16.98
C HIS A 26 -1.67 -1.56 16.89
N VAL A 27 -1.02 -1.00 17.92
CA VAL A 27 0.44 -0.92 18.02
C VAL A 27 0.97 -2.14 18.78
N LYS A 28 1.85 -2.92 18.14
CA LYS A 28 2.50 -4.08 18.75
C LYS A 28 3.57 -3.63 19.74
N GLY A 29 3.56 -4.24 20.93
CA GLY A 29 4.57 -4.04 21.96
C GLY A 29 5.01 -5.37 22.57
N THR A 30 5.88 -5.28 23.57
CA THR A 30 6.38 -6.44 24.32
C THR A 30 6.07 -6.25 25.80
N CYS A 31 5.57 -7.28 26.48
CA CYS A 31 5.40 -7.25 27.91
C CYS A 31 6.76 -7.28 28.61
N LYS A 32 7.08 -6.20 29.32
CA LYS A 32 8.34 -6.05 30.05
C LYS A 32 8.07 -5.30 31.35
N VAL A 33 8.93 -5.50 32.35
CA VAL A 33 8.90 -4.66 33.55
C VAL A 33 9.14 -3.19 33.17
N THR A 34 8.42 -2.28 33.81
CA THR A 34 8.45 -0.83 33.49
C THR A 34 9.85 -0.25 33.47
N THR A 35 10.72 -0.69 34.37
CA THR A 35 12.12 -0.24 34.47
C THR A 35 13.02 -0.71 33.31
N SER A 36 12.63 -1.79 32.61
CA SER A 36 13.35 -2.32 31.46
C SER A 36 12.74 -1.86 30.12
N CYS A 37 11.75 -0.97 30.16
CA CYS A 37 11.14 -0.44 28.96
C CYS A 37 11.90 0.80 28.48
N THR A 38 12.55 0.69 27.33
CA THR A 38 13.19 1.83 26.64
C THR A 38 12.19 2.72 25.88
N GLY A 39 10.91 2.32 25.86
CA GLY A 39 9.81 3.03 25.25
C GLY A 39 8.72 3.42 26.26
N LYS A 40 7.45 3.44 25.83
CA LYS A 40 6.33 3.75 26.73
C LYS A 40 5.74 2.46 27.31
N SER A 41 5.61 2.42 28.63
CA SER A 41 4.84 1.39 29.34
C SER A 41 3.36 1.78 29.40
N VAL A 42 2.48 0.84 29.02
CA VAL A 42 1.02 0.96 29.12
C VAL A 42 0.50 -0.17 30.01
N ALA A 43 -0.16 0.18 31.11
CA ALA A 43 -0.71 -0.76 32.09
C ALA A 43 -1.93 -1.52 31.54
N GLY A 44 -2.23 -2.68 32.11
CA GLY A 44 -3.46 -3.45 31.81
C GLY A 44 -3.44 -4.28 30.52
N HIS A 45 -2.34 -4.26 29.78
CA HIS A 45 -2.18 -4.99 28.51
C HIS A 45 -1.24 -6.20 28.59
N CYS A 46 -0.75 -6.51 29.79
CA CYS A 46 0.13 -7.63 30.07
C CYS A 46 -0.32 -8.33 31.34
N PRO A 47 -0.34 -9.68 31.38
CA PRO A 47 -0.69 -10.43 32.57
C PRO A 47 0.42 -10.33 33.63
N GLY A 48 0.04 -10.53 34.90
CA GLY A 48 0.96 -10.60 36.03
C GLY A 48 1.03 -9.31 36.85
N ALA A 49 2.21 -9.04 37.40
CA ALA A 49 2.43 -7.93 38.31
C ALA A 49 2.15 -6.56 37.67
N ALA A 50 1.74 -5.58 38.48
CA ALA A 50 1.37 -4.24 38.02
C ALA A 50 2.50 -3.48 37.27
N ASN A 51 3.76 -3.88 37.52
CA ASN A 51 4.93 -3.35 36.83
C ASN A 51 5.26 -4.09 35.53
N ASN A 52 4.61 -5.21 35.21
CA ASN A 52 4.73 -5.85 33.90
C ASN A 52 3.71 -5.20 32.95
N GLN A 53 4.21 -4.30 32.10
CA GLN A 53 3.36 -3.46 31.27
C GLN A 53 3.71 -3.63 29.79
N CYS A 54 2.79 -3.24 28.92
CA CYS A 54 3.04 -3.29 27.50
C CYS A 54 4.06 -2.20 27.15
N CYS A 55 5.29 -2.61 26.82
CA CYS A 55 6.36 -1.74 26.39
C CYS A 55 6.28 -1.54 24.88
N ILE A 56 6.00 -0.31 24.48
CA ILE A 56 5.89 0.10 23.08
C ILE A 56 7.14 0.93 22.74
N PRO A 57 8.02 0.47 21.83
CA PRO A 57 9.22 1.21 21.48
C PRO A 57 8.89 2.55 20.80
N THR A 58 9.71 3.58 21.02
CA THR A 58 9.63 4.84 20.27
C THR A 58 9.82 4.58 18.77
N GLY A 59 9.02 5.22 17.91
CA GLY A 59 9.02 4.95 16.46
C GLY A 59 8.18 3.73 16.05
N SER A 60 7.39 3.15 16.95
CA SER A 60 6.47 2.05 16.63
C SER A 60 5.53 2.40 15.47
N SER A 61 5.20 1.39 14.66
CA SER A 61 4.24 1.54 13.56
C SER A 61 2.84 1.82 14.09
N CYS A 62 2.13 2.73 13.44
CA CYS A 62 0.72 3.04 13.67
C CYS A 62 -0.05 3.03 12.35
N THR A 63 -1.38 3.01 12.43
CA THR A 63 -2.23 3.14 11.24
C THR A 63 -3.24 4.25 11.47
N ALA A 64 -3.26 5.26 10.61
CA ALA A 64 -4.23 6.35 10.64
C ALA A 64 -4.92 6.49 9.28
N SER A 65 -6.25 6.47 9.27
CA SER A 65 -7.05 6.58 8.04
C SER A 65 -6.63 5.59 6.93
N GLY A 66 -6.30 4.35 7.31
CA GLY A 66 -5.86 3.31 6.39
C GLY A 66 -4.41 3.44 5.87
N LYS A 67 -3.63 4.41 6.38
CA LYS A 67 -2.21 4.59 6.05
C LYS A 67 -1.33 4.13 7.21
N SER A 68 -0.31 3.34 6.91
CA SER A 68 0.75 3.04 7.88
C SER A 68 1.61 4.28 8.11
N GLY A 69 1.95 4.53 9.37
CA GLY A 69 2.81 5.62 9.80
C GLY A 69 3.70 5.19 10.97
N SER A 70 4.44 6.15 11.51
CA SER A 70 5.29 5.95 12.69
C SER A 70 4.89 6.89 13.81
N CYS A 71 4.84 6.37 15.04
CA CYS A 71 4.63 7.15 16.23
C CYS A 71 5.88 7.98 16.56
N VAL A 72 5.81 9.29 16.29
CA VAL A 72 6.89 10.25 16.52
C VAL A 72 6.32 11.53 17.13
N ALA A 73 7.20 12.41 17.63
CA ALA A 73 6.78 13.72 18.07
C ALA A 73 6.17 14.52 16.91
N THR A 74 5.12 15.30 17.17
CA THR A 74 4.49 16.18 16.16
C THR A 74 5.50 17.11 15.51
N SER A 75 6.48 17.61 16.27
CA SER A 75 7.58 18.44 15.78
C SER A 75 8.57 17.67 14.89
N ALA A 76 8.67 16.36 15.04
CA ALA A 76 9.52 15.48 14.23
C ALA A 76 8.78 14.86 13.04
N CYS A 77 7.47 15.14 12.89
CA CYS A 77 6.68 14.61 11.81
C CYS A 77 6.80 15.48 10.55
N ALA A 78 7.49 14.97 9.53
CA ALA A 78 7.52 15.58 8.20
C ALA A 78 6.22 15.39 7.39
N GLY A 79 5.27 14.62 7.93
CA GLY A 79 4.00 14.26 7.31
C GLY A 79 2.78 14.86 8.03
N THR A 80 1.64 14.17 7.90
CA THR A 80 0.40 14.51 8.59
C THR A 80 0.42 13.80 9.94
N SER A 81 0.40 14.58 11.01
CA SER A 81 0.26 14.03 12.36
C SER A 81 -1.21 13.76 12.67
N VAL A 82 -1.53 12.52 13.05
CA VAL A 82 -2.89 12.13 13.46
C VAL A 82 -2.87 11.76 14.94
N ALA A 83 -3.60 12.54 15.74
CA ALA A 83 -3.73 12.36 17.17
C ALA A 83 -4.48 11.08 17.54
N GLY A 84 -4.22 10.54 18.74
CA GLY A 84 -4.94 9.39 19.31
C GLY A 84 -4.55 8.01 18.75
N GLN A 85 -3.76 7.98 17.67
CA GLN A 85 -3.31 6.73 17.01
C GLN A 85 -2.02 6.16 17.60
N CYS A 86 -1.39 6.88 18.51
CA CYS A 86 -0.16 6.50 19.18
C CYS A 86 -0.35 6.60 20.70
N PRO A 87 0.00 5.55 21.46
CA PRO A 87 0.02 5.63 22.91
C PRO A 87 1.13 6.56 23.40
N GLY A 88 0.88 7.35 24.44
CA GLY A 88 1.90 8.19 25.08
C GLY A 88 1.48 9.64 25.30
N ALA A 89 2.47 10.53 25.35
CA ALA A 89 2.26 11.97 25.52
C ALA A 89 1.48 12.55 24.33
N ALA A 90 0.72 13.62 24.56
CA ALA A 90 -0.15 14.23 23.53
C ALA A 90 0.58 14.69 22.26
N ASN A 91 1.89 14.96 22.37
CA ASN A 91 2.74 15.33 21.24
C ASN A 91 3.29 14.12 20.47
N ILE A 92 3.09 12.87 20.91
CA ILE A 92 3.44 11.68 20.13
C ILE A 92 2.22 11.27 19.33
N GLN A 93 2.28 11.51 18.03
CA GLN A 93 1.16 11.27 17.11
C GLN A 93 1.58 10.33 16.00
N CYS A 94 0.58 9.73 15.33
CA CYS A 94 0.88 8.91 14.18
C CYS A 94 1.25 9.81 13.02
N CYS A 95 2.53 9.85 12.70
CA CYS A 95 3.02 10.54 11.53
C CYS A 95 2.78 9.64 10.32
N VAL A 96 1.72 9.94 9.58
CA VAL A 96 1.49 9.34 8.27
C VAL A 96 2.05 10.30 7.23
N ALA A 97 2.77 9.78 6.23
CA ALA A 97 3.35 10.64 5.22
C ALA A 97 2.28 11.54 4.57
N SER A 98 2.53 12.86 4.53
CA SER A 98 1.69 13.87 3.87
C SER A 98 1.73 13.65 2.37
N GLY A 99 0.97 12.68 1.85
CA GLY A 99 0.73 12.55 0.41
C GLY A 99 1.95 12.43 -0.52
N GLY A 100 3.15 12.19 0.01
CA GLY A 100 4.34 11.82 -0.73
C GLY A 100 4.63 10.37 -0.48
N ALA A 101 4.70 9.60 -1.55
CA ALA A 101 5.16 8.21 -1.57
C ALA A 101 6.29 7.95 -0.56
N SER A 102 6.16 6.85 0.18
CA SER A 102 7.33 6.16 0.73
C SER A 102 8.42 6.11 -0.35
N GLY A 103 9.61 6.55 0.01
CA GLY A 103 10.69 6.93 -0.90
C GLY A 103 10.86 5.99 -2.09
N SER A 104 10.55 6.52 -3.28
CA SER A 104 11.06 5.99 -4.53
C SER A 104 11.71 7.14 -5.26
N ALA A 105 12.99 7.00 -5.62
CA ALA A 105 13.80 8.06 -6.22
C ALA A 105 13.23 8.66 -7.52
N ASN A 106 12.12 8.13 -8.05
CA ASN A 106 11.48 8.55 -9.31
C ASN A 106 9.97 8.82 -9.19
N GLY A 107 9.42 9.09 -7.99
CA GLY A 107 8.00 9.43 -7.82
C GLY A 107 7.02 8.26 -7.96
N LEU A 108 7.51 7.03 -7.80
CA LEU A 108 6.71 5.80 -7.78
C LEU A 108 6.29 5.42 -6.35
N CYS A 109 5.21 4.66 -6.21
CA CYS A 109 4.66 4.29 -4.92
C CYS A 109 3.85 3.00 -4.98
N GLY A 110 3.50 2.50 -3.79
CA GLY A 110 2.69 1.30 -3.62
C GLY A 110 3.30 0.12 -4.38
N SER A 111 2.49 -0.57 -5.16
CA SER A 111 2.93 -1.74 -5.91
C SER A 111 3.92 -1.41 -7.05
N TYR A 112 4.09 -0.14 -7.43
CA TYR A 112 5.07 0.28 -8.44
C TYR A 112 6.40 0.76 -7.84
N ALA A 113 6.56 0.73 -6.52
CA ALA A 113 7.81 1.10 -5.87
C ALA A 113 8.97 0.23 -6.41
N GLY A 114 10.01 0.89 -6.94
CA GLY A 114 11.18 0.22 -7.52
C GLY A 114 11.03 -0.24 -8.98
N ALA A 115 9.90 0.03 -9.65
CA ALA A 115 9.76 -0.25 -11.07
C ALA A 115 10.72 0.60 -11.92
N ALA A 116 11.20 0.03 -13.03
CA ALA A 116 12.05 0.73 -13.97
C ALA A 116 11.27 1.87 -14.65
N VAL A 117 11.84 3.07 -14.63
CA VAL A 117 11.28 4.26 -15.28
C VAL A 117 11.93 4.46 -16.63
N SER A 118 11.11 4.71 -17.64
CA SER A 118 11.54 5.09 -18.99
C SER A 118 11.09 6.52 -19.30
N SER A 119 11.75 7.14 -20.26
CA SER A 119 11.32 8.43 -20.83
C SER A 119 10.71 8.19 -22.21
N ILE A 120 9.47 8.61 -22.41
CA ILE A 120 8.74 8.46 -23.68
C ILE A 120 8.12 9.79 -24.11
N LYS A 121 8.24 10.09 -25.40
CA LYS A 121 7.66 11.30 -25.99
C LYS A 121 6.17 11.12 -26.28
N GLY A 122 5.36 12.03 -25.74
CA GLY A 122 3.93 12.14 -25.96
C GLY A 122 3.57 13.32 -26.86
N ASN A 123 2.40 13.90 -26.60
CA ASN A 123 1.92 15.08 -27.34
C ASN A 123 2.94 16.23 -27.29
N GLY A 124 3.05 16.98 -28.39
CA GLY A 124 3.99 18.09 -28.49
C GLY A 124 5.47 17.72 -28.35
N ASN A 125 5.82 16.43 -28.56
CA ASN A 125 7.19 15.92 -28.37
C ASN A 125 7.69 16.06 -26.91
N VAL A 126 6.78 16.24 -25.95
CA VAL A 126 7.08 16.35 -24.52
C VAL A 126 7.46 14.97 -23.99
N ALA A 127 8.58 14.89 -23.26
CA ALA A 127 9.04 13.67 -22.62
C ALA A 127 8.34 13.44 -21.28
N TYR A 128 7.79 12.24 -21.09
CA TYR A 128 7.14 11.81 -19.86
C TYR A 128 7.92 10.68 -19.21
N SER A 129 8.08 10.76 -17.88
CA SER A 129 8.53 9.64 -17.07
C SER A 129 7.39 8.63 -16.93
N VAL A 130 7.61 7.43 -17.45
CA VAL A 130 6.61 6.35 -17.48
C VAL A 130 7.16 5.07 -16.89
N VAL A 131 6.24 4.21 -16.44
CA VAL A 131 6.53 2.85 -16.00
C VAL A 131 5.68 1.85 -16.73
N LYS A 132 6.18 0.62 -16.84
CA LYS A 132 5.39 -0.52 -17.28
C LYS A 132 4.23 -0.78 -16.35
N ILE A 133 3.04 -0.93 -16.92
CA ILE A 133 1.86 -1.38 -16.18
C ILE A 133 2.12 -2.81 -15.72
N ARG A 134 1.90 -3.08 -14.43
CA ARG A 134 2.05 -4.43 -13.87
C ARG A 134 1.14 -5.42 -14.61
N THR A 135 1.60 -6.64 -14.81
CA THR A 135 0.87 -7.69 -15.56
C THR A 135 -0.54 -7.92 -15.01
N GLU A 136 -0.68 -7.92 -13.68
CA GLU A 136 -1.94 -8.04 -12.96
C GLU A 136 -2.85 -6.80 -13.06
N HIS A 137 -2.34 -5.66 -13.53
CA HIS A 137 -3.14 -4.47 -13.77
C HIS A 137 -3.59 -4.36 -15.22
N LEU A 138 -3.08 -5.19 -16.14
CA LEU A 138 -3.48 -5.20 -17.54
C LEU A 138 -4.70 -6.09 -17.79
N THR A 139 -5.60 -5.63 -18.67
CA THR A 139 -6.69 -6.47 -19.20
C THR A 139 -6.13 -7.59 -20.08
N ASN A 140 -5.06 -7.31 -20.84
CA ASN A 140 -4.31 -8.31 -21.60
C ASN A 140 -2.86 -8.39 -21.07
N PRO A 141 -2.53 -9.37 -20.21
CA PRO A 141 -1.19 -9.60 -19.69
C PRO A 141 -0.09 -9.75 -20.75
N ALA A 142 -0.42 -10.28 -21.93
CA ALA A 142 0.56 -10.59 -22.98
C ALA A 142 1.25 -9.34 -23.54
N ILE A 143 0.63 -8.15 -23.40
CA ILE A 143 1.23 -6.93 -23.91
C ILE A 143 2.33 -6.39 -23.00
N HIS A 144 2.52 -6.89 -21.77
CA HIS A 144 3.47 -6.30 -20.80
C HIS A 144 4.90 -6.16 -21.35
N THR A 145 5.38 -7.19 -22.07
CA THR A 145 6.74 -7.26 -22.61
C THR A 145 6.92 -6.50 -23.93
N ALA A 146 5.83 -6.15 -24.62
CA ALA A 146 5.90 -5.42 -25.89
C ALA A 146 6.58 -4.06 -25.72
N ALA A 147 7.24 -3.55 -26.76
CA ALA A 147 7.77 -2.18 -26.72
C ALA A 147 6.62 -1.17 -26.46
N PRO A 148 6.84 -0.06 -25.74
CA PRO A 148 5.81 0.97 -25.53
C PRO A 148 5.31 1.64 -26.83
N THR A 149 6.09 1.56 -27.92
CA THR A 149 5.64 1.97 -29.26
C THR A 149 4.71 0.94 -29.91
N ALA A 150 4.77 -0.32 -29.47
CA ALA A 150 3.99 -1.45 -29.96
C ALA A 150 2.79 -1.83 -29.06
N ALA A 151 2.68 -1.26 -27.85
CA ALA A 151 1.55 -1.45 -26.94
C ALA A 151 1.34 -0.24 -26.00
N ASP A 152 0.09 0.03 -25.63
CA ASP A 152 -0.27 1.06 -24.62
C ASP A 152 -0.07 0.50 -23.19
N ASN A 153 1.11 -0.07 -22.94
CA ASN A 153 1.43 -0.88 -21.76
C ASN A 153 2.27 -0.15 -20.72
N THR A 154 2.32 1.18 -20.83
CA THR A 154 2.98 2.06 -19.86
C THR A 154 2.00 3.10 -19.35
N MET A 155 2.34 3.78 -18.27
CA MET A 155 1.63 4.98 -17.80
C MET A 155 2.60 5.91 -17.08
N THR A 156 2.26 7.18 -16.91
CA THR A 156 3.11 8.11 -16.15
C THR A 156 3.30 7.64 -14.70
N THR A 157 4.43 7.99 -14.10
CA THR A 157 4.74 7.59 -12.70
C THR A 157 3.65 8.04 -11.72
N THR A 158 3.14 9.26 -11.87
CA THR A 158 2.03 9.80 -11.07
C THR A 158 0.74 9.01 -11.27
N THR A 159 0.39 8.65 -12.50
CA THR A 159 -0.81 7.85 -12.79
C THR A 159 -0.69 6.43 -12.23
N ALA A 160 0.51 5.83 -12.27
CA ALA A 160 0.75 4.52 -11.66
C ALA A 160 0.43 4.52 -10.17
N CYS A 161 0.86 5.56 -9.47
CA CYS A 161 0.53 5.78 -8.07
C CYS A 161 -0.97 5.93 -7.80
N ALA A 162 -1.63 6.78 -8.59
CA ALA A 162 -3.07 7.01 -8.45
C ALA A 162 -3.87 5.73 -8.74
N PHE A 163 -3.50 5.00 -9.80
CA PHE A 163 -4.13 3.75 -10.16
C PHE A 163 -3.94 2.68 -9.09
N ASP A 164 -2.73 2.54 -8.54
CA ASP A 164 -2.47 1.54 -7.50
C ASP A 164 -3.36 1.74 -6.27
N LYS A 165 -3.49 3.00 -5.83
CA LYS A 165 -4.38 3.36 -4.72
C LYS A 165 -5.84 3.05 -5.05
N MET A 166 -6.28 3.36 -6.27
CA MET A 166 -7.64 3.08 -6.74
C MET A 166 -7.91 1.58 -6.86
N ALA A 167 -6.95 0.81 -7.37
CA ALA A 167 -7.05 -0.64 -7.51
C ALA A 167 -7.08 -1.35 -6.16
N ALA A 168 -6.29 -0.89 -5.20
CA ALA A 168 -6.34 -1.39 -3.83
C ALA A 168 -7.70 -1.12 -3.18
N ALA A 169 -8.26 0.08 -3.33
CA ALA A 169 -9.59 0.42 -2.82
C ALA A 169 -10.70 -0.38 -3.51
N ALA A 170 -10.64 -0.53 -4.84
CA ALA A 170 -11.58 -1.34 -5.60
C ALA A 170 -11.55 -2.81 -5.12
N LYS A 171 -10.35 -3.37 -4.92
CA LYS A 171 -10.19 -4.74 -4.40
C LYS A 171 -10.80 -4.92 -3.01
N GLN A 172 -10.66 -3.93 -2.12
CA GLN A 172 -11.31 -3.95 -0.80
C GLN A 172 -12.84 -3.93 -0.89
N ALA A 173 -13.39 -3.31 -1.94
CA ALA A 173 -14.81 -3.33 -2.26
C ALA A 173 -15.26 -4.57 -3.07
N GLY A 174 -14.38 -5.56 -3.29
CA GLY A 174 -14.67 -6.74 -4.10
C GLY A 174 -14.70 -6.49 -5.61
N VAL A 175 -14.21 -5.33 -6.08
CA VAL A 175 -14.17 -4.95 -7.49
C VAL A 175 -12.76 -5.11 -8.04
N ALA A 176 -12.63 -5.83 -9.16
CA ALA A 176 -11.38 -5.92 -9.90
C ALA A 176 -11.38 -4.92 -11.07
N ILE A 177 -10.47 -3.95 -11.03
CA ILE A 177 -10.25 -3.00 -12.13
C ILE A 177 -8.96 -3.35 -12.90
N LYS A 178 -9.01 -3.18 -14.22
CA LYS A 178 -7.90 -3.47 -15.14
C LYS A 178 -7.75 -2.33 -16.14
N ILE A 179 -6.53 -2.13 -16.62
CA ILE A 179 -6.18 -1.14 -17.63
C ILE A 179 -6.13 -1.84 -18.98
N ALA A 180 -7.01 -1.41 -19.88
CA ALA A 180 -7.01 -1.87 -21.26
C ALA A 180 -5.94 -1.17 -22.10
N SER A 181 -5.70 0.12 -21.83
CA SER A 181 -4.77 0.97 -22.56
C SER A 181 -4.33 2.14 -21.68
N GLY A 182 -3.02 2.32 -21.55
CA GLY A 182 -2.40 3.45 -20.85
C GLY A 182 -1.83 4.48 -21.82
N PHE A 183 -0.58 4.87 -21.57
CA PHE A 183 0.19 5.86 -22.32
C PHE A 183 0.33 5.48 -23.78
N ARG A 184 0.05 6.43 -24.68
CA ARG A 184 0.16 6.23 -26.12
C ARG A 184 1.05 7.29 -26.77
N THR A 185 2.03 6.82 -27.53
CA THR A 185 2.87 7.70 -28.36
C THR A 185 2.07 8.35 -29.49
N VAL A 186 2.52 9.50 -29.98
CA VAL A 186 1.90 10.19 -31.12
C VAL A 186 1.83 9.29 -32.36
N ALA A 187 2.91 8.57 -32.69
CA ALA A 187 2.95 7.64 -33.82
C ALA A 187 1.90 6.52 -33.70
N ARG A 188 1.65 6.03 -32.48
CA ARG A 188 0.62 5.02 -32.23
C ARG A 188 -0.79 5.62 -32.29
N GLN A 189 -0.95 6.87 -31.87
CA GLN A 189 -2.21 7.61 -32.05
C GLN A 189 -2.50 7.87 -33.53
N GLU A 190 -1.49 8.11 -34.37
CA GLU A 190 -1.64 8.23 -35.83
C GLU A 190 -2.21 6.95 -36.45
N TYR A 191 -1.73 5.79 -36.03
CA TYR A 191 -2.28 4.50 -36.46
C TYR A 191 -3.78 4.39 -36.12
N PHE A 192 -4.17 4.65 -34.88
CA PHE A 192 -5.58 4.57 -34.47
C PHE A 192 -6.46 5.65 -35.11
N TRP A 193 -5.93 6.86 -35.30
CA TRP A 193 -6.60 7.92 -36.04
C TRP A 193 -6.86 7.50 -37.48
N ASN A 194 -5.87 6.91 -38.15
CA ASN A 194 -6.06 6.40 -39.50
C ASN A 194 -7.13 5.29 -39.53
N CYS A 195 -7.08 4.32 -38.61
CA CYS A 195 -8.13 3.30 -38.48
C CYS A 195 -9.53 3.90 -38.32
N TYR A 196 -9.66 4.97 -37.52
CA TYR A 196 -10.92 5.66 -37.30
C TYR A 196 -11.43 6.33 -38.58
N GLN A 197 -10.55 7.01 -39.31
CA GLN A 197 -10.88 7.76 -40.53
C GLN A 197 -11.27 6.83 -41.69
N THR A 198 -10.54 5.74 -41.88
CA THR A 198 -10.73 4.80 -43.00
C THR A 198 -11.70 3.67 -42.68
N LYS A 199 -12.03 3.46 -41.40
CA LYS A 199 -12.76 2.27 -40.91
C LYS A 199 -12.07 0.94 -41.21
N SER A 200 -10.77 0.95 -41.52
CA SER A 200 -10.03 -0.25 -41.95
C SER A 200 -9.56 -1.16 -40.82
N CYS A 201 -9.63 -0.70 -39.57
CA CYS A 201 -9.19 -1.46 -38.39
C CYS A 201 -9.89 -1.00 -37.12
N ASN A 202 -9.73 -1.76 -36.04
CA ASN A 202 -10.28 -1.46 -34.71
C ASN A 202 -11.79 -1.15 -34.74
N ASN A 203 -12.53 -1.84 -35.60
CA ASN A 203 -13.98 -1.64 -35.84
C ASN A 203 -14.37 -0.18 -36.14
N GLY A 204 -13.41 0.65 -36.59
CA GLY A 204 -13.65 2.07 -36.82
C GLY A 204 -13.96 2.87 -35.56
N ASN A 205 -13.55 2.37 -34.38
CA ASN A 205 -13.73 3.03 -33.08
C ASN A 205 -13.15 4.46 -33.10
N LEU A 206 -13.82 5.37 -32.39
CA LEU A 206 -13.39 6.77 -32.28
C LEU A 206 -11.98 6.89 -31.74
N ALA A 207 -11.14 7.64 -32.45
CA ALA A 207 -9.81 8.02 -32.02
C ALA A 207 -9.68 9.54 -32.05
N ALA A 208 -8.99 10.12 -31.07
CA ALA A 208 -8.65 11.54 -31.12
C ALA A 208 -7.61 11.82 -32.21
N ARG A 209 -7.57 13.07 -32.71
CA ARG A 209 -6.51 13.50 -33.61
C ARG A 209 -5.14 13.33 -32.91
N PRO A 210 -4.08 12.93 -33.63
CA PRO A 210 -2.74 12.86 -33.05
C PRO A 210 -2.31 14.19 -32.44
N GLY A 211 -1.75 14.14 -31.23
CA GLY A 211 -1.40 15.34 -30.45
C GLY A 211 -2.49 15.84 -29.51
N THR A 212 -3.72 15.32 -29.57
CA THR A 212 -4.85 15.76 -28.71
C THR A 212 -5.44 14.64 -27.85
N SER A 213 -4.85 13.45 -27.88
CA SER A 213 -5.29 12.30 -27.08
C SER A 213 -4.81 12.45 -25.64
N ASN A 214 -5.66 12.10 -24.66
CA ASN A 214 -5.30 12.03 -23.24
C ASN A 214 -4.61 10.72 -22.84
N HIS A 215 -4.40 9.81 -23.81
CA HIS A 215 -3.71 8.55 -23.56
C HIS A 215 -2.24 8.77 -23.20
#